data_AF-A0A7S2ZAE7-F1
#
_entry.id   AF-A0A7S2ZAE7-F1
#
_cell.length_a   1.000
_cell.length_b   1.000
_cell.length_c   1.000
_cell.angle_alpha   90.00
_cell.angle_beta   90.00
_cell.angle_gamma   90.00
#
_symmetry.space_group_name_H-M   'P 1'
#
loop_
_entity.id
_entity.type
_entity.pdbx_description
1 polymer ?
#
loop_
_entity_poly.entity_id
_entity_poly.type
_entity_poly.pdbx_seq_one_letter_code
_entity_poly.pdbx_strand_id
1 'polypeptide(L)'
;KRYENLPEGVKGPSQMLGKVSPGCEGTQGVFPKCTFSCKPCYHSADANHVRIDGIHTAVETARQMKLMNELRGPHGHCQLIGGEVSLLSAEDHATAIAIMKKYGRVPMSFSHGDFTYEYLRDVAVGHNGVRRFDRLDFAVHFDRFMVGRTGIRSPNSEAELNPYRRELLEKFKRLKREHNVDFFVAHNMTVQPGNVGEIASVLQDNLTAGFRLFSFQPAAFQGDKRRWTADYKKVAENDGEDVWKEIEKGVGARLPYKVLQMGDSRCNRQCIGFVVGSKTKNRKFVPVLDDEDPQDIEIRNEFTKNFGSFVMPTRLLLIKFLRHLIRRPNYLVMFAMWLGRFLKRAGGVRALFQGVMFLTIVMHRFMDAENVKSAWELMELGIDATDPKIRETQERLQACSYGMAQPDQGRVIPACVQHSVYDPLQNKKLREELPLTQTPKPVEKLVDNPREISV
;
A
#
# COMPACT_ATOMS: atom_id res chain seq x y z
N LYS A 1 -18.45 4.52 14.00
CA LYS A 1 -18.82 4.75 12.58
C LYS A 1 -18.24 3.72 11.60
N ARG A 2 -16.95 3.73 11.20
CA ARG A 2 -16.48 2.81 10.13
C ARG A 2 -16.67 1.32 10.46
N TYR A 3 -16.36 0.88 11.68
CA TYR A 3 -16.54 -0.51 12.11
C TYR A 3 -18.03 -0.94 12.14
N GLU A 4 -18.92 -0.05 12.58
CA GLU A 4 -20.37 -0.29 12.61
C GLU A 4 -20.93 -0.51 11.19
N ASN A 5 -20.37 0.18 10.20
CA ASN A 5 -20.77 0.11 8.79
C ASN A 5 -20.12 -1.05 8.02
N LEU A 6 -19.39 -1.97 8.68
CA LEU A 6 -18.88 -3.16 8.02
C LEU A 6 -20.00 -4.22 7.89
N PRO A 7 -19.91 -5.14 6.91
CA PRO A 7 -20.76 -6.33 6.88
C PRO A 7 -20.59 -7.17 8.15
N GLU A 8 -21.66 -7.83 8.59
CA GLU A 8 -21.67 -8.58 9.85
C GLU A 8 -20.62 -9.70 9.87
N GLY A 9 -20.47 -10.45 8.77
CA GLY A 9 -19.47 -11.51 8.65
C GLY A 9 -18.01 -11.05 8.72
N VAL A 10 -17.76 -9.73 8.59
CA VAL A 10 -16.43 -9.12 8.67
C VAL A 10 -16.18 -8.47 10.03
N LYS A 11 -17.23 -8.26 10.83
CA LYS A 11 -17.10 -7.75 12.20
C LYS A 11 -16.58 -8.86 13.09
N GLY A 12 -15.47 -8.58 13.76
CA GLY A 12 -14.94 -9.49 14.75
C GLY A 12 -13.88 -8.86 15.64
N PRO A 13 -13.36 -9.63 16.62
CA PRO A 13 -12.28 -9.17 17.48
C PRO A 13 -10.97 -8.90 16.72
N SER A 14 -10.73 -9.62 15.61
CA SER A 14 -9.57 -9.45 14.72
C SER A 14 -9.62 -8.20 13.86
N GLN A 15 -10.81 -7.63 13.65
CA GLN A 15 -11.01 -6.52 12.72
C GLN A 15 -10.36 -5.25 13.27
N MET A 16 -9.43 -4.69 12.52
CA MET A 16 -8.74 -3.44 12.84
C MET A 16 -9.42 -2.23 12.20
N LEU A 17 -10.09 -2.41 11.06
CA LEU A 17 -10.70 -1.34 10.28
C LEU A 17 -11.81 -0.65 11.09
N GLY A 18 -11.65 0.65 11.31
CA GLY A 18 -12.57 1.44 12.12
C GLY A 18 -12.42 1.27 13.64
N LYS A 19 -11.54 0.40 14.12
CA LYS A 19 -11.18 0.28 15.55
C LYS A 19 -9.84 0.91 15.85
N VAL A 20 -8.79 0.43 15.18
CA VAL A 20 -7.40 0.85 15.42
C VAL A 20 -6.70 1.40 14.18
N SER A 21 -7.33 1.31 13.01
CA SER A 21 -6.86 1.94 11.79
C SER A 21 -8.03 2.46 10.95
N PRO A 22 -7.91 3.62 10.30
CA PRO A 22 -8.89 4.05 9.30
C PRO A 22 -8.85 3.20 8.03
N GLY A 23 -7.78 2.42 7.80
CA GLY A 23 -7.47 1.78 6.53
C GLY A 23 -6.45 2.58 5.72
N CYS A 24 -6.31 2.24 4.44
CA CYS A 24 -5.48 2.95 3.48
C CYS A 24 -6.34 3.84 2.57
N GLU A 25 -5.70 4.87 2.02
CA GLU A 25 -6.26 5.84 1.10
C GLU A 25 -5.41 5.93 -0.15
N GLY A 26 -5.97 6.33 -1.28
CA GLY A 26 -5.23 6.45 -2.54
C GLY A 26 -5.72 7.64 -3.36
N THR A 27 -4.79 8.27 -4.06
CA THR A 27 -5.12 9.33 -5.03
C THR A 27 -5.69 8.76 -6.32
N GLN A 28 -6.58 9.49 -6.99
CA GLN A 28 -7.07 9.15 -8.34
C GLN A 28 -6.87 10.32 -9.31
N GLY A 29 -6.72 10.06 -10.61
CA GLY A 29 -6.71 11.12 -11.62
C GLY A 29 -5.54 12.12 -11.58
N VAL A 30 -4.55 11.93 -10.70
CA VAL A 30 -3.46 12.92 -10.50
C VAL A 30 -2.39 12.84 -11.59
N PHE A 31 -2.02 11.63 -12.02
CA PHE A 31 -1.01 11.38 -13.07
C PHE A 31 -1.21 9.97 -13.70
N PRO A 32 -2.16 9.76 -14.60
CA PRO A 32 -2.50 8.40 -15.02
C PRO A 32 -1.48 7.75 -15.99
N LYS A 33 -0.53 8.52 -16.51
CA LYS A 33 0.46 8.08 -17.51
C LYS A 33 1.51 7.14 -16.92
N CYS A 34 1.92 6.14 -17.70
CA CYS A 34 2.99 5.20 -17.37
C CYS A 34 3.83 4.85 -18.62
N THR A 35 5.11 4.53 -18.43
CA THR A 35 6.02 4.10 -19.51
C THR A 35 6.07 2.59 -19.70
N PHE A 36 5.47 1.81 -18.80
CA PHE A 36 5.47 0.35 -18.85
C PHE A 36 4.18 -0.21 -19.45
N SER A 37 4.29 -1.41 -20.03
CA SER A 37 3.15 -2.19 -20.55
C SER A 37 2.97 -3.47 -19.74
N CYS A 38 2.39 -3.34 -18.54
CA CYS A 38 2.11 -4.47 -17.65
C CYS A 38 0.91 -5.28 -18.13
N LYS A 39 0.92 -6.58 -17.82
CA LYS A 39 -0.15 -7.54 -18.12
C LYS A 39 -0.49 -8.31 -16.83
N PRO A 40 -1.68 -8.16 -16.23
CA PRO A 40 -2.70 -7.16 -16.54
C PRO A 40 -2.29 -5.75 -16.07
N CYS A 41 -2.95 -4.72 -16.62
CA CYS A 41 -2.87 -3.34 -16.12
C CYS A 41 -4.29 -2.81 -15.97
N TYR A 42 -4.60 -2.20 -14.82
CA TYR A 42 -5.93 -1.65 -14.57
C TYR A 42 -6.16 -0.30 -15.28
N HIS A 43 -5.11 0.38 -15.75
CA HIS A 43 -5.24 1.62 -16.51
C HIS A 43 -5.87 1.40 -17.89
N SER A 44 -6.72 2.34 -18.28
CA SER A 44 -7.30 2.39 -19.62
C SER A 44 -6.28 2.84 -20.66
N ALA A 45 -6.61 2.66 -21.94
CA ALA A 45 -5.76 3.15 -23.03
C ALA A 45 -5.55 4.67 -22.99
N ASP A 46 -6.55 5.42 -22.51
CA ASP A 46 -6.51 6.88 -22.45
C ASP A 46 -5.53 7.43 -21.41
N ALA A 47 -5.21 6.65 -20.37
CA ALA A 47 -4.32 7.06 -19.29
C ALA A 47 -2.96 7.59 -19.78
N ASN A 48 -2.39 7.00 -20.83
CA ASN A 48 -1.11 7.39 -21.41
C ASN A 48 -1.14 8.64 -22.29
N HIS A 49 -2.34 9.18 -22.55
CA HIS A 49 -2.57 10.38 -23.35
C HIS A 49 -2.91 11.61 -22.51
N VAL A 50 -2.80 11.51 -21.19
CA VAL A 50 -3.01 12.60 -20.24
C VAL A 50 -1.67 13.26 -19.90
N ARG A 51 -1.64 14.59 -19.91
CA ARG A 51 -0.52 15.39 -19.43
C ARG A 51 -0.42 15.29 -17.91
N ILE A 52 0.80 15.13 -17.41
CA ILE A 52 1.08 14.87 -15.99
C ILE A 52 1.95 15.96 -15.34
N ASP A 53 2.28 17.01 -16.08
CA ASP A 53 3.12 18.10 -15.59
C ASP A 53 2.28 19.23 -14.96
N GLY A 54 2.96 19.99 -14.09
CA GLY A 54 2.48 21.27 -13.60
C GLY A 54 1.50 21.20 -12.42
N ILE A 55 0.87 22.36 -12.17
CA ILE A 55 0.11 22.64 -10.95
C ILE A 55 -1.10 21.73 -10.73
N HIS A 56 -1.59 21.05 -11.78
CA HIS A 56 -2.73 20.14 -11.70
C HIS A 56 -2.52 19.04 -10.64
N THR A 57 -1.36 18.38 -10.63
CA THR A 57 -1.04 17.31 -9.68
C THR A 57 -1.15 17.78 -8.24
N ALA A 58 -0.60 18.97 -7.93
CA ALA A 58 -0.66 19.55 -6.60
C ALA A 58 -2.10 19.91 -6.19
N VAL A 59 -2.85 20.56 -7.08
CA VAL A 59 -4.24 20.99 -6.82
C VAL A 59 -5.15 19.78 -6.57
N GLU A 60 -5.07 18.75 -7.42
CA GLU A 60 -5.94 17.59 -7.29
C GLU A 60 -5.57 16.73 -6.07
N THR A 61 -4.26 16.62 -5.76
CA THR A 61 -3.81 16.01 -4.51
C THR A 61 -4.41 16.76 -3.31
N ALA A 62 -4.35 18.10 -3.30
CA ALA A 62 -4.90 18.90 -2.20
C ALA A 62 -6.43 18.73 -2.05
N ARG A 63 -7.19 18.74 -3.15
CA ARG A 63 -8.65 18.50 -3.14
C ARG A 63 -9.00 17.15 -2.51
N GLN A 64 -8.31 16.10 -2.92
CA GLN A 64 -8.54 14.75 -2.38
C GLN A 64 -8.14 14.64 -0.91
N MET A 65 -7.00 15.23 -0.53
CA MET A 65 -6.57 15.23 0.88
C MET A 65 -7.52 16.01 1.77
N LYS A 66 -8.06 17.14 1.30
CA LYS A 66 -9.08 17.90 2.02
C LYS A 66 -10.33 17.05 2.27
N LEU A 67 -10.88 16.43 1.23
CA LEU A 67 -12.08 15.59 1.37
C LEU A 67 -11.84 14.40 2.32
N MET A 68 -10.72 13.69 2.17
CA MET A 68 -10.37 12.58 3.06
C MET A 68 -10.23 13.08 4.51
N ASN A 69 -9.79 14.32 4.73
CA ASN A 69 -9.59 14.86 6.08
C ASN A 69 -10.93 15.06 6.76
N GLU A 70 -11.90 15.60 6.02
CA GLU A 70 -13.27 15.83 6.44
C GLU A 70 -14.01 14.52 6.72
N LEU A 71 -13.87 13.51 5.85
CA LEU A 71 -14.64 12.27 5.94
C LEU A 71 -14.00 11.18 6.80
N ARG A 72 -12.68 11.11 6.85
CA ARG A 72 -11.94 9.98 7.45
C ARG A 72 -11.07 10.39 8.63
N GLY A 73 -10.89 11.70 8.82
CA GLY A 73 -10.18 12.28 9.95
C GLY A 73 -8.75 12.72 9.61
N PRO A 74 -8.00 13.19 10.62
CA PRO A 74 -6.76 13.94 10.42
C PRO A 74 -5.54 13.10 10.05
N HIS A 75 -5.60 11.77 10.20
CA HIS A 75 -4.44 10.90 10.03
C HIS A 75 -4.81 9.62 9.29
N GLY A 76 -3.97 9.23 8.33
CA GLY A 76 -4.17 8.05 7.49
C GLY A 76 -2.92 7.70 6.70
N HIS A 77 -2.84 6.46 6.23
CA HIS A 77 -1.88 6.09 5.19
C HIS A 77 -2.49 6.43 3.84
N CYS A 78 -1.74 7.10 2.97
CA CYS A 78 -2.25 7.45 1.65
C CYS A 78 -1.21 7.16 0.56
N GLN A 79 -1.62 6.44 -0.48
CA GLN A 79 -0.79 6.15 -1.64
C GLN A 79 -0.93 7.27 -2.67
N LEU A 80 0.21 7.84 -3.09
CA LEU A 80 0.28 8.67 -4.28
C LEU A 80 0.39 7.72 -5.48
N ILE A 81 -0.76 7.45 -6.09
CA ILE A 81 -0.97 6.41 -7.11
C ILE A 81 -1.79 6.97 -8.28
N GLY A 82 -1.62 6.35 -9.44
CA GLY A 82 -2.51 6.49 -10.58
C GLY A 82 -1.81 6.25 -11.91
N GLY A 83 -0.50 6.32 -11.97
CA GLY A 83 0.32 5.95 -13.12
C GLY A 83 1.73 5.70 -12.62
N GLU A 84 2.74 6.11 -13.37
CA GLU A 84 4.11 6.12 -12.88
C GLU A 84 4.44 7.47 -12.22
N VAL A 85 4.58 7.48 -10.90
CA VAL A 85 4.89 8.70 -10.15
C VAL A 85 6.25 9.30 -10.52
N SER A 86 7.23 8.48 -10.94
CA SER A 86 8.55 8.99 -11.33
C SER A 86 8.59 9.69 -12.68
N LEU A 87 7.47 9.75 -13.41
CA LEU A 87 7.33 10.61 -14.58
C LEU A 87 6.95 12.06 -14.23
N LEU A 88 6.51 12.33 -12.99
CA LEU A 88 6.41 13.69 -12.49
C LEU A 88 7.79 14.32 -12.41
N SER A 89 7.88 15.64 -12.53
CA SER A 89 9.10 16.34 -12.12
C SER A 89 9.38 16.05 -10.63
N ALA A 90 10.65 16.07 -10.24
CA ALA A 90 11.03 15.86 -8.84
C ALA A 90 10.37 16.89 -7.90
N GLU A 91 10.18 18.12 -8.38
CA GLU A 91 9.52 19.21 -7.64
C GLU A 91 8.03 18.96 -7.46
N ASP A 92 7.31 18.54 -8.51
CA ASP A 92 5.88 18.25 -8.42
C ASP A 92 5.61 17.05 -7.51
N HIS A 93 6.47 16.02 -7.59
CA HIS A 93 6.40 14.86 -6.70
C HIS A 93 6.66 15.26 -5.24
N ALA A 94 7.70 16.04 -4.97
CA ALA A 94 7.97 16.56 -3.63
C ALA A 94 6.80 17.42 -3.12
N THR A 95 6.20 18.26 -3.98
CA THR A 95 5.05 19.09 -3.64
C THR A 95 3.83 18.25 -3.27
N ALA A 96 3.52 17.20 -4.04
CA ALA A 96 2.43 16.28 -3.72
C ALA A 96 2.64 15.58 -2.35
N ILE A 97 3.85 15.09 -2.08
CA ILE A 97 4.22 14.50 -0.77
C ILE A 97 4.03 15.53 0.36
N ALA A 98 4.47 16.77 0.16
CA ALA A 98 4.35 17.84 1.16
C ALA A 98 2.89 18.17 1.46
N ILE A 99 2.02 18.22 0.44
CA ILE A 99 0.57 18.42 0.60
C ILE A 99 -0.04 17.28 1.41
N MET A 100 0.24 16.03 1.06
CA MET A 100 -0.28 14.86 1.81
C MET A 100 0.14 14.92 3.28
N LYS A 101 1.41 15.26 3.57
CA LYS A 101 1.91 15.44 4.93
C LYS A 101 1.28 16.62 5.66
N LYS A 102 1.01 17.74 4.98
CA LYS A 102 0.30 18.91 5.54
C LYS A 102 -1.08 18.52 6.06
N TYR A 103 -1.77 17.65 5.33
CA TYR A 103 -3.04 17.07 5.76
C TYR A 103 -2.85 15.90 6.76
N GLY A 104 -1.64 15.59 7.22
CA GLY A 104 -1.42 14.58 8.27
C GLY A 104 -1.40 13.13 7.77
N ARG A 105 -1.20 12.92 6.46
CA ARG A 105 -1.06 11.56 5.89
C ARG A 105 0.37 11.09 6.01
N VAL A 106 0.53 9.77 6.04
CA VAL A 106 1.78 9.08 5.76
C VAL A 106 1.78 8.75 4.26
N PRO A 107 2.38 9.60 3.39
CA PRO A 107 2.36 9.38 1.95
C PRO A 107 3.25 8.21 1.57
N MET A 108 2.81 7.43 0.58
CA MET A 108 3.60 6.37 -0.04
C MET A 108 3.51 6.48 -1.56
N SER A 109 4.63 6.76 -2.21
CA SER A 109 4.66 6.94 -3.67
C SER A 109 4.69 5.59 -4.39
N PHE A 110 3.78 5.39 -5.34
CA PHE A 110 3.69 4.13 -6.09
C PHE A 110 4.43 4.22 -7.44
N SER A 111 5.35 3.29 -7.70
CA SER A 111 6.25 3.33 -8.86
C SER A 111 6.55 1.92 -9.38
N HIS A 112 6.93 1.77 -10.65
CA HIS A 112 7.59 0.57 -11.18
C HIS A 112 9.08 0.50 -10.81
N GLY A 113 9.63 1.51 -10.15
CA GLY A 113 10.99 1.53 -9.61
C GLY A 113 12.10 1.71 -10.64
N ASP A 114 11.77 2.17 -11.86
CA ASP A 114 12.75 2.43 -12.93
C ASP A 114 13.00 3.94 -13.06
N PHE A 115 13.77 4.46 -12.11
CA PHE A 115 14.19 5.85 -12.03
C PHE A 115 15.65 5.96 -11.57
N THR A 116 16.27 7.11 -11.83
CA THR A 116 17.67 7.38 -11.50
C THR A 116 17.86 7.77 -10.04
N TYR A 117 19.10 7.72 -9.56
CA TYR A 117 19.41 8.20 -8.21
C TYR A 117 19.21 9.72 -8.11
N GLU A 118 19.55 10.46 -9.17
CA GLU A 118 19.42 11.91 -9.27
C GLU A 118 17.97 12.34 -9.08
N TYR A 119 17.03 11.64 -9.74
CA TYR A 119 15.59 11.86 -9.52
C TYR A 119 15.21 11.69 -8.05
N LEU A 120 15.60 10.56 -7.43
CA LEU A 120 15.27 10.27 -6.04
C LEU A 120 15.86 11.32 -5.08
N ARG A 121 17.10 11.76 -5.33
CA ARG A 121 17.77 12.81 -4.57
C ARG A 121 17.01 14.12 -4.68
N ASP A 122 16.62 14.52 -5.88
CA ASP A 122 15.97 15.81 -6.14
C ASP A 122 14.54 15.88 -5.57
N VAL A 123 13.87 14.72 -5.43
CA VAL A 123 12.61 14.62 -4.67
C VAL A 123 12.87 14.83 -3.16
N ALA A 124 13.98 14.32 -2.65
CA ALA A 124 14.28 14.31 -1.23
C ALA A 124 14.96 15.59 -0.72
N VAL A 125 15.70 16.29 -1.58
CA VAL A 125 16.61 17.39 -1.23
C VAL A 125 16.30 18.60 -2.12
N GLY A 126 16.21 19.78 -1.51
CA GLY A 126 16.00 21.04 -2.23
C GLY A 126 17.23 21.49 -3.01
N HIS A 127 17.06 22.44 -3.93
CA HIS A 127 18.19 23.05 -4.65
C HIS A 127 19.23 23.72 -3.72
N ASN A 128 18.82 24.08 -2.50
CA ASN A 128 19.69 24.62 -1.45
C ASN A 128 20.46 23.54 -0.66
N GLY A 129 20.35 22.26 -1.03
CA GLY A 129 20.99 21.14 -0.35
C GLY A 129 20.31 20.70 0.96
N VAL A 130 19.22 21.35 1.35
CA VAL A 130 18.46 21.01 2.57
C VAL A 130 17.49 19.88 2.27
N ARG A 131 17.43 18.87 3.13
CA ARG A 131 16.43 17.80 3.01
C ARG A 131 15.01 18.37 3.12
N ARG A 132 14.13 17.98 2.19
CA ARG A 132 12.70 18.32 2.19
C ARG A 132 11.92 17.47 3.19
N PHE A 133 12.39 16.24 3.43
CA PHE A 133 11.72 15.27 4.29
C PHE A 133 12.71 14.50 5.16
N ASP A 134 12.30 14.15 6.37
CA ASP A 134 13.07 13.22 7.22
C ASP A 134 13.00 11.78 6.71
N ARG A 135 11.91 11.42 6.01
CA ARG A 135 11.66 10.09 5.49
C ARG A 135 10.82 10.10 4.21
N LEU A 136 11.18 9.22 3.27
CA LEU A 136 10.44 8.90 2.04
C LEU A 136 9.94 7.45 2.03
N ASP A 137 8.68 7.25 1.64
CA ASP A 137 8.06 5.94 1.57
C ASP A 137 7.65 5.63 0.14
N PHE A 138 8.07 4.48 -0.38
CA PHE A 138 7.76 4.03 -1.73
C PHE A 138 7.16 2.63 -1.72
N ALA A 139 6.14 2.43 -2.54
CA ALA A 139 5.68 1.13 -2.99
C ALA A 139 6.18 0.91 -4.42
N VAL A 140 7.01 -0.11 -4.62
CA VAL A 140 7.58 -0.42 -5.92
C VAL A 140 7.05 -1.73 -6.47
N HIS A 141 6.62 -1.71 -7.72
CA HIS A 141 6.09 -2.87 -8.42
C HIS A 141 7.20 -3.58 -9.20
N PHE A 142 7.40 -4.87 -8.89
CA PHE A 142 8.29 -5.76 -9.61
C PHE A 142 7.61 -7.12 -9.79
N ASP A 143 7.24 -7.41 -11.03
CA ASP A 143 6.92 -8.75 -11.50
C ASP A 143 7.40 -8.93 -12.94
N ARG A 144 7.55 -10.18 -13.37
CA ARG A 144 8.09 -10.52 -14.69
C ARG A 144 7.18 -10.14 -15.88
N PHE A 145 5.93 -9.76 -15.62
CA PHE A 145 4.98 -9.37 -16.67
C PHE A 145 4.97 -7.85 -16.92
N MET A 146 5.79 -7.11 -16.18
CA MET A 146 6.07 -5.71 -16.42
C MET A 146 7.06 -5.54 -17.59
N VAL A 147 6.57 -5.06 -18.73
CA VAL A 147 7.40 -4.81 -19.92
C VAL A 147 7.82 -3.34 -19.98
N GLY A 148 9.11 -3.08 -20.13
CA GLY A 148 9.64 -1.73 -20.36
C GLY A 148 10.82 -1.32 -19.48
N ARG A 149 11.24 -2.15 -18.52
CA ARG A 149 12.34 -1.82 -17.61
C ARG A 149 13.66 -1.63 -18.33
N THR A 150 14.34 -0.54 -18.01
CA THR A 150 15.69 -0.24 -18.50
C THR A 150 16.65 -1.36 -18.12
N GLY A 151 17.43 -1.86 -19.08
CA GLY A 151 18.33 -3.01 -18.90
C GLY A 151 17.67 -4.39 -19.03
N ILE A 152 16.36 -4.52 -18.82
CA ILE A 152 15.62 -5.78 -19.00
C ILE A 152 14.18 -5.54 -19.48
N ARG A 153 14.02 -5.36 -20.79
CA ARG A 153 12.72 -4.98 -21.35
C ARG A 153 11.61 -6.00 -21.05
N SER A 154 11.91 -7.30 -21.08
CA SER A 154 10.94 -8.39 -20.88
C SER A 154 11.61 -9.55 -20.13
N PRO A 155 11.59 -9.56 -18.79
CA PRO A 155 12.17 -10.64 -18.00
C PRO A 155 11.43 -11.97 -18.18
N ASN A 156 12.18 -13.09 -18.18
CA ASN A 156 11.66 -14.44 -18.29
C ASN A 156 11.40 -15.11 -16.94
N SER A 157 11.83 -14.51 -15.84
CA SER A 157 11.61 -15.00 -14.48
C SER A 157 11.66 -13.85 -13.48
N GLU A 158 11.13 -14.09 -12.29
CA GLU A 158 11.28 -13.17 -11.16
C GLU A 158 12.73 -13.07 -10.69
N ALA A 159 13.53 -14.14 -10.87
CA ALA A 159 14.94 -14.15 -10.48
C ALA A 159 15.78 -13.14 -11.29
N GLU A 160 15.48 -12.96 -12.57
CA GLU A 160 16.14 -11.96 -13.44
C GLU A 160 15.93 -10.52 -12.95
N LEU A 161 14.89 -10.27 -12.14
CA LEU A 161 14.60 -8.96 -11.55
C LEU A 161 15.37 -8.68 -10.25
N ASN A 162 16.03 -9.68 -9.65
CA ASN A 162 16.75 -9.51 -8.39
C ASN A 162 17.89 -8.47 -8.43
N PRO A 163 18.73 -8.38 -9.49
CA PRO A 163 19.71 -7.31 -9.60
C PRO A 163 19.07 -5.91 -9.53
N TYR A 164 17.93 -5.72 -10.18
CA TYR A 164 17.20 -4.45 -10.22
C TYR A 164 16.54 -4.11 -8.89
N ARG A 165 16.00 -5.11 -8.17
CA ARG A 165 15.52 -4.93 -6.78
C ARG A 165 16.64 -4.44 -5.86
N ARG A 166 17.84 -5.03 -5.99
CA ARG A 166 19.02 -4.63 -5.20
C ARG A 166 19.49 -3.23 -5.55
N GLU A 167 19.59 -2.91 -6.83
CA GLU A 167 20.00 -1.58 -7.30
C GLU A 167 19.06 -0.49 -6.79
N LEU A 168 17.74 -0.71 -6.88
CA LEU A 168 16.75 0.20 -6.34
C LEU A 168 16.98 0.45 -4.84
N LEU A 169 17.12 -0.60 -4.04
CA LEU A 169 17.35 -0.47 -2.60
C LEU A 169 18.68 0.24 -2.30
N GLU A 170 19.69 0.05 -3.14
CA GLU A 170 20.96 0.75 -3.00
C GLU A 170 20.82 2.25 -3.23
N LYS A 171 19.95 2.70 -4.15
CA LYS A 171 19.61 4.14 -4.32
C LYS A 171 19.07 4.74 -3.02
N PHE A 172 18.14 4.05 -2.33
CA PHE A 172 17.60 4.51 -1.04
C PHE A 172 18.64 4.46 0.09
N LYS A 173 19.46 3.41 0.15
CA LYS A 173 20.57 3.31 1.12
C LYS A 173 21.59 4.44 0.91
N ARG A 174 21.92 4.75 -0.34
CA ARG A 174 22.78 5.87 -0.72
C ARG A 174 22.17 7.20 -0.27
N LEU A 175 20.89 7.44 -0.53
CA LEU A 175 20.18 8.63 -0.07
C LEU A 175 20.27 8.82 1.44
N LYS A 176 20.09 7.74 2.22
CA LYS A 176 20.27 7.78 3.68
C LYS A 176 21.71 8.12 4.08
N ARG A 177 22.71 7.51 3.44
CA ARG A 177 24.13 7.77 3.78
C ARG A 177 24.56 9.20 3.44
N GLU A 178 24.14 9.73 2.29
CA GLU A 178 24.60 11.04 1.79
C GLU A 178 23.79 12.21 2.36
N HIS A 179 22.50 12.01 2.64
CA HIS A 179 21.59 13.11 3.01
C HIS A 179 20.82 12.88 4.31
N ASN A 180 21.04 11.76 5.00
CA ASN A 180 20.35 11.40 6.24
C ASN A 180 18.81 11.47 6.12
N VAL A 181 18.30 11.01 4.98
CA VAL A 181 16.86 10.81 4.72
C VAL A 181 16.54 9.34 4.93
N ASP A 182 15.67 9.04 5.90
CA ASP A 182 15.19 7.69 6.15
C ASP A 182 14.26 7.21 5.03
N PHE A 183 14.03 5.90 4.97
CA PHE A 183 13.15 5.35 3.95
C PHE A 183 12.39 4.11 4.40
N PHE A 184 11.27 3.88 3.72
CA PHE A 184 10.52 2.64 3.74
C PHE A 184 10.19 2.25 2.31
N VAL A 185 10.60 1.04 1.92
CA VAL A 185 10.29 0.51 0.58
C VAL A 185 9.44 -0.74 0.74
N ALA A 186 8.27 -0.74 0.11
CA ALA A 186 7.39 -1.88 -0.05
C ALA A 186 7.60 -2.51 -1.43
N HIS A 187 7.86 -3.81 -1.47
CA HIS A 187 7.85 -4.58 -2.71
C HIS A 187 6.41 -5.01 -3.01
N ASN A 188 5.95 -4.78 -4.24
CA ASN A 188 4.64 -5.19 -4.74
C ASN A 188 4.84 -6.07 -5.97
N MET A 189 4.04 -7.13 -6.09
CA MET A 189 4.11 -8.08 -7.19
C MET A 189 2.73 -8.54 -7.58
N THR A 190 2.38 -8.36 -8.86
CA THR A 190 1.19 -9.01 -9.43
C THR A 190 1.47 -10.49 -9.59
N VAL A 191 0.64 -11.31 -8.96
CA VAL A 191 0.74 -12.77 -9.01
C VAL A 191 -0.17 -13.31 -10.10
N GLN A 192 0.40 -14.09 -10.99
CA GLN A 192 -0.26 -14.74 -12.12
C GLN A 192 0.11 -16.23 -12.17
N PRO A 193 -0.62 -17.04 -12.94
CA PRO A 193 -0.30 -18.46 -13.08
C PRO A 193 1.17 -18.72 -13.46
N GLY A 194 1.78 -17.82 -14.24
CA GLY A 194 3.17 -17.98 -14.69
C GLY A 194 4.26 -17.57 -13.70
N ASN A 195 3.95 -16.95 -12.54
CA ASN A 195 4.95 -16.59 -11.53
C ASN A 195 4.59 -16.98 -10.09
N VAL A 196 3.43 -17.61 -9.85
CA VAL A 196 3.03 -18.03 -8.49
C VAL A 196 4.06 -18.97 -7.85
N GLY A 197 4.65 -19.89 -8.62
CA GLY A 197 5.71 -20.78 -8.15
C GLY A 197 7.06 -20.10 -7.90
N GLU A 198 7.20 -18.82 -8.22
CA GLU A 198 8.42 -18.02 -8.04
C GLU A 198 8.34 -17.11 -6.79
N ILE A 199 7.19 -17.04 -6.11
CA ILE A 199 7.00 -16.21 -4.91
C ILE A 199 8.00 -16.59 -3.81
N ALA A 200 8.18 -17.90 -3.58
CA ALA A 200 9.04 -18.38 -2.52
C ALA A 200 10.50 -17.94 -2.72
N SER A 201 11.02 -18.04 -3.95
CA SER A 201 12.39 -17.60 -4.27
C SER A 201 12.53 -16.08 -4.18
N VAL A 202 11.55 -15.31 -4.63
CA VAL A 202 11.53 -13.84 -4.47
C VAL A 202 11.70 -13.44 -3.01
N LEU A 203 10.93 -14.06 -2.11
CA LEU A 203 11.04 -13.79 -0.68
C LEU A 203 12.39 -14.24 -0.14
N GLN A 204 12.84 -15.47 -0.42
CA GLN A 204 14.11 -15.98 0.06
C GLN A 204 15.29 -15.07 -0.32
N ASP A 205 15.32 -14.59 -1.56
CA ASP A 205 16.39 -13.74 -2.10
C ASP A 205 16.36 -12.31 -1.55
N ASN A 206 15.17 -11.80 -1.19
CA ASN A 206 14.98 -10.39 -0.86
C ASN A 206 14.59 -10.12 0.60
N LEU A 207 14.37 -11.15 1.42
CA LEU A 207 13.82 -11.02 2.78
C LEU A 207 14.60 -10.04 3.66
N THR A 208 15.91 -9.90 3.44
CA THR A 208 16.79 -8.99 4.19
C THR A 208 17.43 -7.91 3.32
N ALA A 209 17.02 -7.78 2.05
CA ALA A 209 17.63 -6.85 1.10
C ALA A 209 17.44 -5.38 1.50
N GLY A 210 16.32 -5.07 2.18
CA GLY A 210 15.99 -3.72 2.67
C GLY A 210 14.50 -3.35 2.57
N PHE A 211 13.69 -4.17 1.91
CA PHE A 211 12.24 -4.00 1.90
C PHE A 211 11.65 -4.15 3.32
N ARG A 212 10.63 -3.35 3.62
CA ARG A 212 9.91 -3.35 4.91
C ARG A 212 8.49 -3.87 4.80
N LEU A 213 8.04 -4.09 3.57
CA LEU A 213 6.78 -4.75 3.25
C LEU A 213 6.93 -5.55 1.96
N PHE A 214 6.33 -6.74 1.91
CA PHE A 214 6.07 -7.48 0.66
C PHE A 214 4.56 -7.59 0.46
N SER A 215 4.07 -7.18 -0.70
CA SER A 215 2.67 -7.26 -1.11
C SER A 215 2.54 -8.12 -2.36
N PHE A 216 1.80 -9.22 -2.24
CA PHE A 216 1.50 -10.11 -3.36
C PHE A 216 0.04 -9.91 -3.76
N GLN A 217 -0.19 -9.67 -5.04
CA GLN A 217 -1.48 -9.24 -5.55
C GLN A 217 -1.96 -10.22 -6.61
N PRO A 218 -2.73 -11.27 -6.25
CA PRO A 218 -3.34 -12.16 -7.24
C PRO A 218 -4.08 -11.35 -8.30
N ALA A 219 -3.74 -11.61 -9.56
CA ALA A 219 -4.31 -10.93 -10.71
C ALA A 219 -5.83 -11.12 -10.75
N ALA A 220 -6.53 -10.08 -11.19
CA ALA A 220 -7.96 -10.09 -11.47
C ALA A 220 -8.19 -9.50 -12.86
N PHE A 221 -9.35 -9.78 -13.45
CA PHE A 221 -9.74 -9.24 -14.76
C PHE A 221 -10.15 -7.76 -14.62
N GLN A 222 -9.15 -6.89 -14.60
CA GLN A 222 -9.27 -5.44 -14.42
C GLN A 222 -8.70 -4.68 -15.62
N GLY A 223 -9.22 -3.47 -15.86
CA GLY A 223 -8.73 -2.55 -16.89
C GLY A 223 -8.91 -3.03 -18.33
N ASP A 224 -7.88 -2.86 -19.14
CA ASP A 224 -7.91 -3.13 -20.58
C ASP A 224 -7.93 -4.64 -20.87
N LYS A 225 -9.07 -5.13 -21.40
CA LYS A 225 -9.26 -6.55 -21.76
C LYS A 225 -8.20 -7.10 -22.70
N ARG A 226 -7.58 -6.25 -23.54
CA ARG A 226 -6.50 -6.65 -24.46
C ARG A 226 -5.22 -7.08 -23.72
N ARG A 227 -5.10 -6.75 -22.43
CA ARG A 227 -3.97 -7.09 -21.57
C ARG A 227 -4.23 -8.32 -20.71
N TRP A 228 -5.37 -8.98 -20.86
CA TRP A 228 -5.69 -10.23 -20.16
C TRP A 228 -5.09 -11.40 -20.94
N THR A 229 -3.95 -11.90 -20.48
CA THR A 229 -3.14 -12.89 -21.22
C THR A 229 -3.13 -14.29 -20.62
N ALA A 230 -3.82 -14.49 -19.50
CA ALA A 230 -3.92 -15.78 -18.85
C ALA A 230 -5.26 -15.93 -18.14
N ASP A 231 -5.54 -17.15 -17.71
CA ASP A 231 -6.67 -17.44 -16.84
C ASP A 231 -6.30 -17.09 -15.39
N TYR A 232 -6.58 -15.83 -15.02
CA TYR A 232 -6.28 -15.32 -13.68
C TYR A 232 -7.12 -15.96 -12.58
N LYS A 233 -8.23 -16.66 -12.92
CA LYS A 233 -9.05 -17.37 -11.92
C LYS A 233 -8.23 -18.41 -11.18
N LYS A 234 -7.30 -19.09 -11.86
CA LYS A 234 -6.45 -20.13 -11.27
C LYS A 234 -5.64 -19.67 -10.05
N VAL A 235 -5.25 -18.40 -9.96
CA VAL A 235 -4.52 -17.87 -8.79
C VAL A 235 -5.43 -17.28 -7.72
N ALA A 236 -6.73 -17.18 -7.99
CA ALA A 236 -7.73 -16.57 -7.13
C ALA A 236 -8.84 -17.55 -6.68
N GLU A 237 -8.95 -18.74 -7.29
CA GLU A 237 -10.02 -19.74 -7.15
C GLU A 237 -10.23 -20.22 -5.71
N ASN A 238 -9.16 -20.41 -4.94
CA ASN A 238 -9.19 -20.85 -3.55
C ASN A 238 -8.96 -19.70 -2.57
N ASP A 239 -9.48 -18.51 -2.85
CA ASP A 239 -9.27 -17.32 -2.02
C ASP A 239 -7.79 -16.94 -1.79
N GLY A 240 -6.93 -17.35 -2.73
CA GLY A 240 -5.49 -17.09 -2.71
C GLY A 240 -4.73 -17.97 -1.72
N GLU A 241 -5.27 -19.11 -1.29
CA GLU A 241 -4.56 -20.03 -0.39
C GLU A 241 -3.24 -20.52 -0.98
N ASP A 242 -3.17 -20.84 -2.28
CA ASP A 242 -1.91 -21.31 -2.87
C ASP A 242 -0.86 -20.21 -2.95
N VAL A 243 -1.30 -18.97 -3.18
CA VAL A 243 -0.43 -17.79 -3.10
C VAL A 243 0.08 -17.63 -1.68
N TRP A 244 -0.79 -17.73 -0.67
CA TRP A 244 -0.38 -17.61 0.73
C TRP A 244 0.58 -18.73 1.17
N LYS A 245 0.38 -19.96 0.72
CA LYS A 245 1.32 -21.08 0.98
C LYS A 245 2.69 -20.85 0.38
N GLU A 246 2.78 -20.35 -0.85
CA GLU A 246 4.08 -20.02 -1.44
C GLU A 246 4.77 -18.84 -0.73
N ILE A 247 3.99 -17.88 -0.21
CA ILE A 247 4.51 -16.83 0.68
C ILE A 247 5.09 -17.44 1.96
N GLU A 248 4.36 -18.31 2.67
CA GLU A 248 4.83 -18.96 3.90
C GLU A 248 6.09 -19.79 3.66
N LYS A 249 6.14 -20.52 2.54
CA LYS A 249 7.31 -21.27 2.08
C LYS A 249 8.52 -20.35 1.82
N GLY A 250 8.29 -19.19 1.21
CA GLY A 250 9.33 -18.18 0.96
C GLY A 250 9.88 -17.54 2.24
N VAL A 251 8.98 -17.24 3.18
CA VAL A 251 9.36 -16.70 4.50
C VAL A 251 10.01 -17.77 5.38
N GLY A 252 9.66 -19.05 5.19
CA GLY A 252 10.10 -20.17 6.02
C GLY A 252 9.38 -20.23 7.37
N ALA A 253 8.19 -19.66 7.48
CA ALA A 253 7.38 -19.65 8.69
C ALA A 253 5.88 -19.54 8.35
N ARG A 254 5.05 -20.09 9.24
CA ARG A 254 3.60 -19.83 9.24
C ARG A 254 3.33 -18.36 9.52
N LEU A 255 2.34 -17.80 8.82
CA LEU A 255 1.97 -16.39 8.88
C LEU A 255 0.51 -16.27 9.38
N PRO A 256 0.30 -16.06 10.69
CA PRO A 256 -1.02 -16.06 11.32
C PRO A 256 -1.85 -14.81 10.97
N TYR A 257 -2.38 -14.73 9.75
CA TYR A 257 -3.09 -13.54 9.27
C TYR A 257 -4.47 -13.31 9.92
N LYS A 258 -5.04 -14.33 10.59
CA LYS A 258 -6.35 -14.23 11.24
C LYS A 258 -6.30 -13.41 12.54
N VAL A 259 -5.11 -13.26 13.13
CA VAL A 259 -4.95 -12.49 14.38
C VAL A 259 -5.25 -11.01 14.19
N LEU A 260 -4.82 -10.44 13.07
CA LEU A 260 -5.02 -9.02 12.73
C LEU A 260 -5.58 -8.90 11.31
N GLN A 261 -6.86 -8.54 11.22
CA GLN A 261 -7.57 -8.44 9.96
C GLN A 261 -7.89 -6.98 9.62
N MET A 262 -7.77 -6.62 8.34
CA MET A 262 -8.11 -5.28 7.85
C MET A 262 -9.10 -5.42 6.70
N GLY A 263 -10.38 -5.19 6.97
CA GLY A 263 -11.46 -5.45 6.00
C GLY A 263 -11.75 -6.94 5.87
N ASP A 264 -12.10 -7.38 4.66
CA ASP A 264 -12.46 -8.77 4.35
C ASP A 264 -11.21 -9.64 4.11
N SER A 265 -11.14 -10.84 4.71
CA SER A 265 -10.01 -11.78 4.56
C SER A 265 -9.91 -12.37 3.15
N ARG A 266 -11.02 -12.38 2.40
CA ARG A 266 -11.05 -12.73 0.97
C ARG A 266 -10.35 -11.68 0.10
N CYS A 267 -10.21 -10.45 0.59
CA CYS A 267 -9.49 -9.36 -0.08
C CYS A 267 -8.08 -9.18 0.47
N ASN A 268 -7.91 -9.19 1.79
CA ASN A 268 -6.66 -8.77 2.41
C ASN A 268 -6.24 -9.72 3.52
N ARG A 269 -5.06 -10.33 3.36
CA ARG A 269 -4.36 -11.08 4.39
C ARG A 269 -3.08 -10.33 4.73
N GLN A 270 -2.77 -10.22 6.01
CA GLN A 270 -1.55 -9.57 6.45
C GLN A 270 -0.97 -10.24 7.67
N CYS A 271 0.36 -10.31 7.73
CA CYS A 271 1.10 -10.73 8.89
C CYS A 271 2.21 -9.71 9.17
N ILE A 272 2.27 -9.26 10.43
CA ILE A 272 3.28 -8.31 10.90
C ILE A 272 4.25 -9.08 11.78
N GLY A 273 5.55 -8.87 11.59
CA GLY A 273 6.58 -9.58 12.34
C GLY A 273 7.95 -8.95 12.22
N PHE A 274 8.93 -9.71 12.70
CA PHE A 274 10.33 -9.34 12.66
C PHE A 274 11.14 -10.46 12.03
N VAL A 275 12.05 -10.11 11.12
CA VAL A 275 13.16 -10.97 10.71
C VAL A 275 14.26 -10.81 11.76
N VAL A 276 14.42 -11.83 12.60
CA VAL A 276 15.46 -11.93 13.62
C VAL A 276 16.67 -12.65 13.05
N GLY A 277 17.87 -12.24 13.44
CA GLY A 277 19.11 -12.74 12.84
C GLY A 277 19.33 -12.21 11.43
N SER A 278 18.81 -11.02 11.11
CA SER A 278 18.76 -10.46 9.75
C SER A 278 20.14 -10.25 9.10
N LYS A 279 21.23 -10.25 9.89
CA LYS A 279 22.61 -10.17 9.41
C LYS A 279 23.25 -11.55 9.17
N THR A 280 22.51 -12.64 9.34
CA THR A 280 23.03 -14.01 9.32
C THR A 280 22.27 -14.88 8.34
N LYS A 281 22.84 -16.04 8.00
CA LYS A 281 22.15 -17.06 7.18
C LYS A 281 21.00 -17.73 7.94
N ASN A 282 21.07 -17.79 9.27
CA ASN A 282 20.07 -18.40 10.15
C ASN A 282 18.97 -17.39 10.54
N ARG A 283 18.51 -16.59 9.58
CA ARG A 283 17.43 -15.62 9.81
C ARG A 283 16.10 -16.34 10.01
N LYS A 284 15.24 -15.77 10.84
CA LYS A 284 13.90 -16.31 11.10
C LYS A 284 12.89 -15.19 11.14
N PHE A 285 11.76 -15.36 10.45
CA PHE A 285 10.60 -14.50 10.64
C PHE A 285 9.83 -14.94 11.89
N VAL A 286 9.51 -13.98 12.75
CA VAL A 286 8.78 -14.18 13.98
C VAL A 286 7.56 -13.25 13.95
N PRO A 287 6.32 -13.79 13.88
CA PRO A 287 5.14 -12.95 13.92
C PRO A 287 5.02 -12.24 15.29
N VAL A 288 4.49 -11.02 15.28
CA VAL A 288 4.26 -10.25 16.51
C VAL A 288 3.28 -10.99 17.42
N LEU A 289 2.23 -11.57 16.83
CA LEU A 289 1.20 -12.33 17.51
C LEU A 289 0.97 -13.65 16.78
N ASP A 290 0.68 -14.70 17.54
CA ASP A 290 0.27 -16.01 17.02
C ASP A 290 -1.25 -16.19 17.19
N ASP A 291 -1.95 -16.66 16.15
CA ASP A 291 -3.40 -16.94 16.20
C ASP A 291 -3.73 -18.30 16.83
N GLU A 292 -2.71 -19.09 17.20
CA GLU A 292 -2.85 -20.34 17.95
C GLU A 292 -2.48 -20.19 19.44
N ASP A 293 -1.95 -19.03 19.86
CA ASP A 293 -1.62 -18.74 21.26
C ASP A 293 -2.77 -17.93 21.93
N PRO A 294 -3.52 -18.52 22.87
CA PRO A 294 -4.61 -17.83 23.56
C PRO A 294 -4.18 -16.52 24.24
N GLN A 295 -2.93 -16.42 24.70
CA GLN A 295 -2.43 -15.22 25.36
C GLN A 295 -2.13 -14.10 24.35
N ASP A 296 -1.72 -14.44 23.13
CA ASP A 296 -1.54 -13.46 22.05
C ASP A 296 -2.91 -12.98 21.53
N ILE A 297 -3.90 -13.86 21.46
CA ILE A 297 -5.30 -13.51 21.15
C ILE A 297 -5.86 -12.53 22.19
N GLU A 298 -5.58 -12.74 23.47
CA GLU A 298 -6.06 -11.85 24.54
C GLU A 298 -5.42 -10.46 24.45
N ILE A 299 -4.11 -10.39 24.19
CA ILE A 299 -3.43 -9.11 23.95
C ILE A 299 -4.03 -8.38 22.75
N ARG A 300 -4.29 -9.11 21.67
CA ARG A 300 -4.96 -8.55 20.48
C ARG A 300 -6.32 -7.98 20.84
N ASN A 301 -7.16 -8.74 21.55
CA ASN A 301 -8.50 -8.31 21.96
C ASN A 301 -8.44 -7.03 22.80
N GLU A 302 -7.53 -6.97 23.78
CA GLU A 302 -7.35 -5.80 24.63
C GLU A 302 -6.84 -4.59 23.84
N PHE A 303 -5.91 -4.80 22.90
CA PHE A 303 -5.44 -3.74 22.01
C PHE A 303 -6.55 -3.20 21.12
N THR A 304 -7.29 -4.07 20.39
CA THR A 304 -8.32 -3.63 19.45
C THR A 304 -9.53 -3.00 20.14
N LYS A 305 -9.86 -3.45 21.35
CA LYS A 305 -10.98 -2.92 22.14
C LYS A 305 -10.66 -1.56 22.77
N ASN A 306 -9.44 -1.37 23.29
CA ASN A 306 -9.18 -0.26 24.21
C ASN A 306 -8.15 0.76 23.70
N PHE A 307 -7.30 0.39 22.73
CA PHE A 307 -6.27 1.31 22.26
C PHE A 307 -6.87 2.38 21.35
N GLY A 308 -7.77 2.04 20.42
CA GLY A 308 -8.23 2.95 19.37
C GLY A 308 -7.14 3.20 18.31
N SER A 309 -7.29 4.22 17.45
CA SER A 309 -6.35 4.43 16.31
C SER A 309 -4.87 4.48 16.72
N PHE A 310 -4.00 3.77 16.01
CA PHE A 310 -2.54 3.91 16.16
C PHE A 310 -1.89 4.76 15.06
N VAL A 311 -2.67 5.13 14.03
CA VAL A 311 -2.21 5.98 12.92
C VAL A 311 -2.28 7.44 13.37
N MET A 312 -1.18 7.93 13.93
CA MET A 312 -1.02 9.31 14.40
C MET A 312 0.47 9.66 14.57
N PRO A 313 0.82 10.96 14.72
CA PRO A 313 2.19 11.37 15.02
C PRO A 313 2.77 10.65 16.25
N THR A 314 4.05 10.29 16.19
CA THR A 314 4.74 9.48 17.22
C THR A 314 4.61 10.04 18.62
N ARG A 315 4.65 11.37 18.79
CA ARG A 315 4.48 12.02 20.11
C ARG A 315 3.09 11.77 20.70
N LEU A 316 2.05 11.86 19.88
CA LEU A 316 0.67 11.58 20.31
C LEU A 316 0.48 10.09 20.62
N LEU A 317 1.08 9.22 19.81
CA LEU A 317 1.07 7.78 20.06
C LEU A 317 1.76 7.44 21.40
N LEU A 318 2.90 8.07 21.70
CA LEU A 318 3.63 7.88 22.95
C LEU A 318 2.82 8.36 24.15
N ILE A 319 2.27 9.58 24.10
CA ILE A 319 1.40 10.11 25.17
C ILE A 319 0.21 9.19 25.39
N LYS A 320 -0.41 8.73 24.32
CA LYS A 320 -1.54 7.82 24.37
C LYS A 320 -1.16 6.48 25.02
N PHE A 321 -0.02 5.91 24.63
CA PHE A 321 0.51 4.68 25.21
C PHE A 321 0.79 4.84 26.71
N LEU A 322 1.50 5.89 27.13
CA LEU A 322 1.78 6.19 28.54
C LEU A 322 0.48 6.35 29.35
N ARG A 323 -0.49 7.11 28.82
CA ARG A 323 -1.81 7.28 29.44
C ARG A 323 -2.55 5.96 29.58
N HIS A 324 -2.39 5.05 28.62
CA HIS A 324 -2.99 3.73 28.65
C HIS A 324 -2.36 2.85 29.73
N LEU A 325 -1.02 2.86 29.83
CA LEU A 325 -0.28 2.15 30.88
C LEU A 325 -0.63 2.64 32.29
N ILE A 326 -0.75 3.96 32.48
CA ILE A 326 -1.14 4.55 33.78
C ILE A 326 -2.54 4.08 34.19
N ARG A 327 -3.49 4.02 33.25
CA ARG A 327 -4.87 3.62 33.54
C ARG A 327 -5.07 2.12 33.66
N ARG A 328 -4.16 1.32 33.11
CA ARG A 328 -4.24 -0.15 33.07
C ARG A 328 -2.87 -0.77 33.33
N PRO A 329 -2.37 -0.72 34.58
CA PRO A 329 -1.02 -1.19 34.92
C PRO A 329 -0.82 -2.68 34.61
N ASN A 330 -1.89 -3.49 34.63
CA ASN A 330 -1.85 -4.91 34.23
C ASN A 330 -1.33 -5.12 32.80
N TYR A 331 -1.38 -4.11 31.94
CA TYR A 331 -0.83 -4.19 30.59
C TYR A 331 0.70 -4.31 30.60
N LEU A 332 1.38 -3.83 31.64
CA LEU A 332 2.82 -4.06 31.81
C LEU A 332 3.10 -5.55 32.00
N VAL A 333 2.27 -6.25 32.77
CA VAL A 333 2.39 -7.71 32.97
C VAL A 333 2.09 -8.44 31.67
N MET A 334 0.99 -8.09 30.98
CA MET A 334 0.66 -8.66 29.66
C MET A 334 1.79 -8.46 28.64
N PHE A 335 2.36 -7.26 28.59
CA PHE A 335 3.48 -6.93 27.71
C PHE A 335 4.75 -7.69 28.08
N ALA A 336 5.09 -7.80 29.37
CA ALA A 336 6.25 -8.56 29.82
C ALA A 336 6.13 -10.05 29.48
N MET A 337 4.95 -10.65 29.71
CA MET A 337 4.68 -12.03 29.35
C MET A 337 4.75 -12.24 27.83
N TRP A 338 4.15 -11.34 27.06
CA TRP A 338 4.26 -11.33 25.60
C TRP A 338 5.71 -11.25 25.13
N LEU A 339 6.48 -10.33 25.69
CA LEU A 339 7.89 -10.15 25.34
C LEU A 339 8.69 -11.43 25.63
N GLY A 340 8.43 -12.10 26.76
CA GLY A 340 9.02 -13.40 27.06
C GLY A 340 8.68 -14.47 26.01
N ARG A 341 7.42 -14.56 25.59
CA ARG A 341 6.98 -15.50 24.53
C ARG A 341 7.58 -15.14 23.16
N PHE A 342 7.57 -13.87 22.80
CA PHE A 342 8.18 -13.37 21.57
C PHE A 342 9.68 -13.68 21.53
N LEU A 343 10.41 -13.41 22.62
CA LEU A 343 11.83 -13.75 22.76
C LEU A 343 12.07 -15.26 22.63
N LYS A 344 11.22 -16.09 23.23
CA LYS A 344 11.29 -17.55 23.06
C LYS A 344 11.10 -17.95 21.59
N ARG A 345 10.10 -17.42 20.90
CA ARG A 345 9.86 -17.68 19.46
C ARG A 345 11.03 -17.21 18.58
N ALA A 346 11.68 -16.12 18.98
CA ALA A 346 12.85 -15.54 18.33
C ALA A 346 14.16 -16.30 18.56
N GLY A 347 14.20 -17.30 19.44
CA GLY A 347 15.43 -18.04 19.78
C GLY A 347 16.25 -17.39 20.90
N GLY A 348 15.63 -16.54 21.71
CA GLY A 348 16.22 -15.87 22.85
C GLY A 348 16.83 -14.50 22.54
N VAL A 349 17.27 -13.80 23.59
CA VAL A 349 17.80 -12.41 23.50
C VAL A 349 19.03 -12.33 22.60
N ARG A 350 19.86 -13.38 22.56
CA ARG A 350 21.07 -13.42 21.72
C ARG A 350 20.76 -13.25 20.22
N ALA A 351 19.61 -13.76 19.76
CA ALA A 351 19.20 -13.65 18.37
C ALA A 351 18.90 -12.19 17.95
N LEU A 352 18.50 -11.33 18.90
CA LEU A 352 18.25 -9.91 18.63
C LEU A 352 19.54 -9.13 18.32
N PHE A 353 20.65 -9.49 18.96
CA PHE A 353 21.95 -8.85 18.69
C PHE A 353 22.50 -9.18 17.28
N GLN A 354 21.97 -10.23 16.64
CA GLN A 354 22.30 -10.62 15.27
C GLN A 354 21.51 -9.84 14.20
N GLY A 355 20.79 -8.80 14.61
CA GLY A 355 20.00 -7.93 13.75
C GLY A 355 18.52 -8.25 13.80
N VAL A 356 17.72 -7.19 13.86
CA VAL A 356 16.26 -7.25 13.88
C VAL A 356 15.73 -6.30 12.82
N MET A 357 14.81 -6.81 12.02
CA MET A 357 14.17 -6.03 10.98
C MET A 357 12.67 -6.24 11.01
N PHE A 358 11.93 -5.16 11.25
CA PHE A 358 10.48 -5.15 11.08
C PHE A 358 10.12 -5.45 9.62
N LEU A 359 9.13 -6.32 9.43
CA LEU A 359 8.62 -6.70 8.12
C LEU A 359 7.11 -6.96 8.18
N THR A 360 6.40 -6.41 7.19
CA THR A 360 4.99 -6.74 6.95
C THR A 360 4.87 -7.58 5.69
N ILE A 361 4.09 -8.66 5.75
CA ILE A 361 3.76 -9.48 4.60
C ILE A 361 2.27 -9.32 4.33
N VAL A 362 1.90 -9.03 3.09
CA VAL A 362 0.52 -8.76 2.68
C VAL A 362 0.21 -9.57 1.44
N MET A 363 -1.00 -10.12 1.38
CA MET A 363 -1.62 -10.57 0.15
C MET A 363 -2.91 -9.78 -0.05
N HIS A 364 -3.04 -9.11 -1.20
CA HIS A 364 -4.21 -8.30 -1.53
C HIS A 364 -4.82 -8.76 -2.86
N ARG A 365 -6.03 -9.32 -2.80
CA ARG A 365 -6.75 -9.85 -3.96
C ARG A 365 -7.80 -8.85 -4.44
N PHE A 366 -7.63 -8.38 -5.67
CA PHE A 366 -8.63 -7.59 -6.37
C PHE A 366 -9.84 -8.43 -6.79
N MET A 367 -10.91 -7.75 -7.19
CA MET A 367 -12.12 -8.37 -7.74
C MET A 367 -12.20 -8.10 -9.24
N ASP A 368 -12.82 -9.02 -9.98
CA ASP A 368 -13.02 -8.85 -11.42
C ASP A 368 -13.95 -7.65 -11.71
N ALA A 369 -13.62 -6.88 -12.74
CA ALA A 369 -14.33 -5.65 -13.08
C ALA A 369 -15.82 -5.87 -13.31
N GLU A 370 -16.18 -6.99 -13.94
CA GLU A 370 -17.57 -7.35 -14.23
C GLU A 370 -18.40 -7.52 -12.95
N ASN A 371 -17.87 -8.27 -11.98
CA ASN A 371 -18.54 -8.48 -10.70
C ASN A 371 -18.62 -7.17 -9.92
N VAL A 372 -17.53 -6.37 -9.91
CA VAL A 372 -17.49 -5.08 -9.20
C VAL A 372 -18.52 -4.12 -9.77
N LYS A 373 -18.64 -4.02 -11.10
CA LYS A 373 -19.61 -3.15 -11.75
C LYS A 373 -21.04 -3.51 -11.35
N SER A 374 -21.42 -4.77 -11.50
CA SER A 374 -22.77 -5.25 -11.16
C SER A 374 -23.08 -5.08 -9.67
N ALA A 375 -22.13 -5.40 -8.79
CA ALA A 375 -22.29 -5.21 -7.35
C ALA A 375 -22.45 -3.73 -6.97
N TRP A 376 -21.65 -2.86 -7.58
CA TRP A 376 -21.69 -1.42 -7.33
C TRP A 376 -23.00 -0.78 -7.79
N GLU A 377 -23.50 -1.13 -8.99
CA GLU A 377 -24.78 -0.64 -9.49
C GLU A 377 -25.94 -0.99 -8.55
N LEU A 378 -25.98 -2.23 -8.04
CA LEU A 378 -26.99 -2.65 -7.06
C LEU A 378 -26.80 -1.93 -5.72
N MET A 379 -25.56 -1.71 -5.27
CA MET A 379 -25.29 -0.96 -4.04
C MET A 379 -25.74 0.50 -4.12
N GLU A 380 -25.54 1.17 -5.26
CA GLU A 380 -26.01 2.55 -5.46
C GLU A 380 -27.55 2.64 -5.44
N LEU A 381 -28.25 1.55 -5.81
CA LEU A 381 -29.71 1.43 -5.71
C LEU A 381 -30.20 0.98 -4.31
N GLY A 382 -29.29 0.64 -3.39
CA GLY A 382 -29.65 0.07 -2.09
C GLY A 382 -30.22 -1.35 -2.16
N ILE A 383 -29.90 -2.10 -3.22
CA ILE A 383 -30.41 -3.45 -3.48
C ILE A 383 -29.36 -4.49 -3.13
N ASP A 384 -29.77 -5.48 -2.33
CA ASP A 384 -28.97 -6.67 -2.05
C ASP A 384 -29.03 -7.66 -3.22
N ALA A 385 -27.88 -8.09 -3.71
CA ALA A 385 -27.80 -9.05 -4.80
C ALA A 385 -28.28 -10.44 -4.38
N THR A 386 -29.03 -11.11 -5.26
CA THR A 386 -29.46 -12.51 -5.08
C THR A 386 -28.46 -13.51 -5.62
N ASP A 387 -27.69 -13.12 -6.66
CA ASP A 387 -26.57 -13.91 -7.15
C ASP A 387 -25.47 -14.00 -6.06
N PRO A 388 -25.06 -15.21 -5.64
CA PRO A 388 -24.09 -15.37 -4.55
C PRO A 388 -22.75 -14.70 -4.82
N LYS A 389 -22.29 -14.65 -6.07
CA LYS A 389 -20.99 -14.07 -6.43
C LYS A 389 -21.04 -12.54 -6.39
N ILE A 390 -22.13 -11.95 -6.86
CA ILE A 390 -22.35 -10.51 -6.75
C ILE A 390 -22.59 -10.12 -5.30
N ARG A 391 -23.28 -10.94 -4.51
CA ARG A 391 -23.47 -10.72 -3.07
C ARG A 391 -22.13 -10.71 -2.32
N GLU A 392 -21.27 -11.71 -2.56
CA GLU A 392 -19.90 -11.72 -2.03
C GLU A 392 -19.16 -10.42 -2.40
N THR A 393 -19.30 -9.98 -3.65
CA THR A 393 -18.64 -8.77 -4.14
C THR A 393 -19.14 -7.53 -3.40
N GLN A 394 -20.45 -7.40 -3.15
CA GLN A 394 -21.01 -6.32 -2.33
C GLN A 394 -20.41 -6.29 -0.92
N GLU A 395 -20.35 -7.44 -0.25
CA GLU A 395 -19.76 -7.55 1.09
C GLU A 395 -18.30 -7.10 1.09
N ARG A 396 -17.51 -7.59 0.12
CA ARG A 396 -16.09 -7.24 -0.04
C ARG A 396 -15.89 -5.75 -0.32
N LEU A 397 -16.77 -5.13 -1.12
CA LEU A 397 -16.76 -3.68 -1.38
C LEU A 397 -17.11 -2.87 -0.12
N GLN A 398 -18.16 -3.25 0.61
CA GLN A 398 -18.54 -2.62 1.88
C GLN A 398 -17.44 -2.75 2.94
N ALA A 399 -16.70 -3.86 2.94
CA ALA A 399 -15.57 -4.13 3.82
C ALA A 399 -14.22 -3.57 3.33
N CYS A 400 -14.19 -2.82 2.22
CA CYS A 400 -12.93 -2.37 1.64
C CYS A 400 -12.13 -1.50 2.62
N SER A 401 -10.86 -1.87 2.78
CA SER A 401 -9.90 -1.13 3.61
C SER A 401 -9.14 -0.06 2.84
N TYR A 402 -9.31 0.02 1.51
CA TYR A 402 -8.60 0.94 0.63
C TYR A 402 -9.58 1.89 -0.07
N GLY A 403 -9.62 3.15 0.36
CA GLY A 403 -10.56 4.17 -0.12
C GLY A 403 -9.95 5.16 -1.10
N MET A 404 -10.70 5.51 -2.13
CA MET A 404 -10.33 6.51 -3.15
C MET A 404 -11.28 7.71 -3.03
N ALA A 405 -10.73 8.91 -2.98
CA ALA A 405 -11.53 10.13 -2.85
C ALA A 405 -12.17 10.51 -4.19
N GLN A 406 -13.44 10.90 -4.12
CA GLN A 406 -14.20 11.49 -5.21
C GLN A 406 -14.63 12.92 -4.80
N PRO A 407 -13.73 13.93 -4.91
CA PRO A 407 -14.01 15.32 -4.52
C PRO A 407 -15.30 15.86 -5.13
N ASP A 408 -15.53 15.61 -6.40
CA ASP A 408 -16.71 16.12 -7.14
C ASP A 408 -18.03 15.53 -6.65
N GLN A 409 -17.98 14.37 -5.97
CA GLN A 409 -19.14 13.69 -5.40
C GLN A 409 -19.18 13.77 -3.87
N GLY A 410 -18.20 14.44 -3.24
CA GLY A 410 -18.12 14.56 -1.78
C GLY A 410 -18.06 13.22 -1.04
N ARG A 411 -17.51 12.17 -1.65
CA ARG A 411 -17.50 10.81 -1.07
C ARG A 411 -16.18 10.05 -1.25
N VAL A 412 -16.04 8.95 -0.52
CA VAL A 412 -14.92 8.01 -0.67
C VAL A 412 -15.49 6.67 -1.10
N ILE A 413 -14.92 6.09 -2.17
CA ILE A 413 -15.34 4.82 -2.75
C ILE A 413 -14.26 3.73 -2.58
N PRO A 414 -14.62 2.43 -2.63
CA PRO A 414 -13.64 1.35 -2.64
C PRO A 414 -12.67 1.43 -3.84
N ALA A 415 -11.40 1.08 -3.64
CA ALA A 415 -10.41 1.09 -4.73
C ALA A 415 -10.78 0.18 -5.92
N CYS A 416 -11.39 -0.99 -5.68
CA CYS A 416 -11.88 -1.82 -6.77
C CYS A 416 -12.94 -1.09 -7.62
N VAL A 417 -13.84 -0.32 -6.99
CA VAL A 417 -14.85 0.47 -7.71
C VAL A 417 -14.18 1.58 -8.51
N GLN A 418 -13.20 2.28 -7.92
CA GLN A 418 -12.42 3.30 -8.64
C GLN A 418 -11.84 2.72 -9.93
N HIS A 419 -11.09 1.63 -9.84
CA HIS A 419 -10.35 1.08 -10.97
C HIS A 419 -11.25 0.35 -11.99
N SER A 420 -12.33 -0.30 -11.56
CA SER A 420 -13.23 -1.04 -12.45
C SER A 420 -14.30 -0.19 -13.10
N VAL A 421 -14.78 0.86 -12.42
CA VAL A 421 -15.97 1.62 -12.83
C VAL A 421 -15.62 3.05 -13.26
N TYR A 422 -14.84 3.77 -12.44
CA TYR A 422 -14.63 5.22 -12.64
C TYR A 422 -13.42 5.56 -13.50
N ASP A 423 -12.27 4.91 -13.28
CA ASP A 423 -11.02 5.18 -13.99
C ASP A 423 -11.16 5.17 -15.52
N PRO A 424 -11.88 4.22 -16.16
CA PRO A 424 -12.02 4.24 -17.62
C PRO A 424 -12.64 5.53 -18.16
N LEU A 425 -13.69 6.04 -17.50
CA LEU A 425 -14.38 7.27 -17.90
C LEU A 425 -13.60 8.52 -17.50
N GLN A 426 -13.03 8.53 -16.30
CA GLN A 426 -12.24 9.66 -15.79
C GLN A 426 -11.00 9.91 -16.64
N ASN A 427 -10.28 8.86 -17.05
CA ASN A 427 -9.11 9.01 -17.92
C ASN A 427 -9.47 9.55 -19.31
N LYS A 428 -10.63 9.17 -19.86
CA LYS A 428 -11.12 9.74 -21.11
C LYS A 428 -11.39 11.24 -20.98
N LYS A 429 -12.05 11.66 -19.90
CA LYS A 429 -12.29 13.08 -19.61
C LYS A 429 -10.98 13.85 -19.39
N LEU A 430 -10.07 13.32 -18.59
CA LEU A 430 -8.76 13.92 -18.33
C LEU A 430 -7.93 14.07 -19.61
N ARG A 431 -8.03 13.14 -20.56
CA ARG A 431 -7.35 13.26 -21.86
C ARG A 431 -7.86 14.46 -22.66
N GLU A 432 -9.15 14.77 -22.57
CA GLU A 432 -9.76 15.94 -23.22
C GLU A 432 -9.34 17.25 -22.52
N GLU A 433 -9.26 17.25 -21.18
CA GLU A 433 -8.92 18.43 -20.37
C GLU A 433 -7.41 18.73 -20.32
N LEU A 434 -6.58 17.69 -20.40
CA LEU A 434 -5.11 17.75 -20.26
C LEU A 434 -4.41 17.03 -21.43
N PRO A 435 -4.57 17.50 -22.68
CA PRO A 435 -3.95 16.85 -23.84
C PRO A 435 -2.43 17.04 -23.86
N LEU A 436 -1.70 16.04 -24.36
CA LEU A 436 -0.23 16.08 -24.48
C LEU A 436 0.30 17.17 -25.44
N THR A 437 -0.53 17.72 -26.31
CA THR A 437 -0.13 18.59 -27.43
C THR A 437 -0.05 20.08 -27.09
N GLN A 438 -0.40 20.51 -25.88
CA GLN A 438 -0.31 21.92 -25.47
C GLN A 438 0.92 22.17 -24.57
N THR A 439 1.83 23.03 -25.05
CA THR A 439 2.99 23.53 -24.30
C THR A 439 2.55 24.16 -22.97
N PRO A 440 3.26 23.91 -21.85
CA PRO A 440 2.88 24.45 -20.54
C PRO A 440 2.79 25.98 -20.56
N LYS A 441 1.77 26.54 -19.92
CA LYS A 441 1.77 27.97 -19.55
C LYS A 441 2.83 28.14 -18.45
N PRO A 442 3.80 29.07 -18.60
CA PRO A 442 4.79 29.33 -17.57
C PRO A 442 4.13 29.70 -16.24
N VAL A 443 4.63 29.15 -15.15
CA VAL A 443 4.24 29.54 -13.79
C VAL A 443 4.96 30.84 -13.45
N GLU A 444 4.39 31.98 -13.84
CA GLU A 444 4.81 33.25 -13.27
C GLU A 444 4.17 33.44 -11.87
N LYS A 445 5.04 33.43 -10.85
CA LYS A 445 4.83 33.94 -9.48
C LYS A 445 3.72 33.28 -8.64
N LEU A 446 4.05 32.15 -7.99
CA LEU A 446 3.32 31.66 -6.80
C LEU A 446 4.23 31.17 -5.66
N VAL A 447 5.53 31.46 -5.69
CA VAL A 447 6.51 30.91 -4.70
C VAL A 447 6.89 31.89 -3.58
N ASP A 448 6.45 33.15 -3.59
CA ASP A 448 6.91 34.13 -2.60
C ASP A 448 6.00 34.31 -1.36
N ASN A 449 4.92 33.55 -1.20
CA ASN A 449 4.09 33.70 0.01
C ASN A 449 3.44 32.39 0.51
N PRO A 450 4.06 31.67 1.47
CA PRO A 450 3.54 30.42 2.03
C PRO A 450 2.25 30.56 2.87
N ARG A 451 1.61 31.75 2.89
CA ARG A 451 0.37 32.03 3.64
C ARG A 451 -0.93 31.97 2.81
N GLU A 452 -0.86 31.82 1.48
CA GLU A 452 -2.07 31.82 0.62
C GLU A 452 -2.52 30.45 0.12
N ILE A 453 -2.00 29.33 0.66
CA ILE A 453 -2.66 28.03 0.51
C ILE A 453 -3.74 27.90 1.60
N SER A 454 -4.76 28.76 1.51
CA SER A 454 -6.06 28.60 2.17
C SER A 454 -7.07 28.08 1.15
N VAL A 455 -7.19 26.75 1.08
CA VAL A 455 -8.34 26.04 0.48
C VAL A 455 -8.85 25.02 1.48
#